data_AF-A0A1X7SMK3-F1
#
_entry.id   AF-A0A1X7SMK3-F1
#
_cell.length_a   1.000
_cell.length_b   1.000
_cell.length_c   1.000
_cell.angle_alpha   90.00
_cell.angle_beta   90.00
_cell.angle_gamma   90.00
#
_symmetry.space_group_name_H-M   'P 1'
#
loop_
_entity.id
_entity.type
_entity.pdbx_description
1 polymer ?
#
loop_
_entity_poly.entity_id
_entity_poly.type
_entity_poly.pdbx_seq_one_letter_code
_entity_poly.pdbx_strand_id
1 'polypeptide(L)'
;MANIGEEIELKILHILISSCQIWSAFNFSEAKWEKFGLECGLYKGRLETLETNYPKDASKYFRECISRWLRREDGVKEKGEPTLQRLADIVEETGDKFTAEEIRNQFEKDSYEGQ
;
A
#
# COMPACT_ATOMS: atom_id res chain seq x y z
N MET A 1 -18.90 20.42 -6.49
CA MET A 1 -18.98 19.24 -5.62
C MET A 1 -17.67 18.50 -5.81
N ALA A 2 -16.84 18.37 -4.77
CA ALA A 2 -15.60 17.63 -4.90
C ALA A 2 -15.95 16.18 -5.27
N ASN A 3 -15.28 15.64 -6.28
CA ASN A 3 -15.52 14.28 -6.70
C ASN A 3 -14.99 13.36 -5.60
N ILE A 4 -15.80 12.44 -5.08
CA ILE A 4 -15.39 11.50 -4.02
C ILE A 4 -14.12 10.73 -4.44
N GLY A 5 -13.95 10.48 -5.74
CA GLY A 5 -12.71 9.90 -6.28
C GLY A 5 -11.48 10.77 -6.08
N GLU A 6 -11.61 12.09 -6.20
CA GLU A 6 -10.52 13.07 -6.04
C GLU A 6 -10.17 13.28 -4.56
N GLU A 7 -11.16 13.24 -3.66
CA GLU A 7 -10.93 13.33 -2.21
C GLU A 7 -10.26 12.06 -1.65
N ILE A 8 -10.63 10.88 -2.17
CA ILE A 8 -9.94 9.63 -1.89
C ILE A 8 -8.51 9.70 -2.42
N GLU A 9 -8.32 10.14 -3.67
CA GLU A 9 -6.98 10.25 -4.28
C GLU A 9 -6.08 11.22 -3.52
N LEU A 10 -6.60 12.33 -2.98
CA LEU A 10 -5.89 13.26 -2.11
C LEU A 10 -5.54 12.65 -0.74
N LYS A 11 -6.44 11.86 -0.13
CA LYS A 11 -6.14 11.12 1.10
C LYS A 11 -5.09 10.02 0.87
N ILE A 12 -5.16 9.34 -0.28
CA ILE A 12 -4.17 8.35 -0.72
C ILE A 12 -2.81 9.02 -0.95
N LEU A 13 -2.78 10.15 -1.64
CA LEU A 13 -1.58 10.96 -1.84
C LEU A 13 -1.00 11.45 -0.52
N HIS A 14 -1.84 11.90 0.42
CA HIS A 14 -1.39 12.31 1.75
C HIS A 14 -0.74 11.15 2.50
N ILE A 15 -1.37 9.97 2.52
CA ILE A 15 -0.79 8.76 3.11
C ILE A 15 0.55 8.46 2.43
N LEU A 16 0.59 8.39 1.10
CA LEU A 16 1.80 8.05 0.32
C LEU A 16 2.93 9.08 0.47
N ILE A 17 2.62 10.37 0.60
CA ILE A 17 3.58 11.47 0.80
C ILE A 17 4.09 11.47 2.23
N SER A 18 3.21 11.32 3.22
CA SER A 18 3.61 11.24 4.64
C SER A 18 4.42 9.99 4.94
N SER A 19 4.18 8.90 4.21
CA SER A 19 4.94 7.64 4.34
C SER A 19 6.07 7.47 3.32
N CYS A 20 6.38 8.48 2.48
CA CYS A 20 7.48 8.40 1.51
C CYS A 20 8.84 8.06 2.15
N GLN A 21 9.06 8.45 3.41
CA GLN A 21 10.26 8.08 4.17
C GLN A 21 10.30 6.57 4.46
N ILE A 22 9.17 6.01 4.88
CA ILE A 22 8.97 4.58 5.12
C ILE A 22 9.25 3.80 3.81
N TRP A 23 8.65 4.22 2.70
CA TRP A 23 8.79 3.59 1.37
C TRP A 23 10.21 3.66 0.77
N SER A 24 10.96 4.73 1.04
CA SER A 24 12.36 4.82 0.58
C SER A 24 13.31 3.86 1.29
N ALA A 25 12.96 3.44 2.51
CA ALA A 25 13.72 2.47 3.29
C ALA A 25 13.40 1.01 2.90
N PHE A 26 12.28 0.78 2.22
CA PHE A 26 11.87 -0.54 1.78
C PHE A 26 12.67 -1.01 0.57
N ASN A 27 13.67 -1.86 0.82
CA ASN A 27 14.38 -2.58 -0.23
C ASN A 27 13.74 -3.97 -0.43
N PHE A 28 12.51 -3.99 -0.92
CA PHE A 28 11.76 -5.22 -1.20
C PHE A 28 12.32 -5.93 -2.44
N SER A 29 12.59 -7.24 -2.32
CA SER A 29 12.87 -8.09 -3.49
C SER A 29 11.59 -8.35 -4.29
N GLU A 30 11.72 -8.64 -5.58
CA GLU A 30 10.62 -9.00 -6.50
C GLU A 30 9.60 -9.99 -5.89
N ALA A 31 10.11 -11.09 -5.31
CA ALA A 31 9.29 -12.11 -4.65
C ALA A 31 8.44 -11.58 -3.49
N LYS A 32 8.90 -10.53 -2.80
CA LYS A 32 8.13 -9.91 -1.71
C LYS A 32 7.07 -8.96 -2.25
N TRP A 33 7.31 -8.32 -3.41
CA TRP A 33 6.34 -7.47 -4.08
C TRP A 33 5.16 -8.25 -4.65
N GLU A 34 5.42 -9.39 -5.28
CA GLU A 34 4.37 -10.29 -5.76
C GLU A 34 3.51 -10.78 -4.58
N LYS A 35 4.16 -11.24 -3.51
CA LYS A 35 3.46 -11.68 -2.30
C LYS A 35 2.60 -10.56 -1.69
N PHE A 36 3.15 -9.35 -1.59
CA PHE A 36 2.43 -8.18 -1.10
C PHE A 36 1.15 -7.93 -1.91
N GLY A 37 1.27 -7.87 -3.24
CA GLY A 37 0.13 -7.62 -4.13
C GLY A 37 -0.97 -8.68 -4.02
N LEU A 38 -0.58 -9.95 -3.86
CA LEU A 38 -1.53 -11.05 -3.69
C LEU A 38 -2.28 -10.98 -2.35
N GLU A 39 -1.60 -10.58 -1.27
CA GLU A 39 -2.25 -10.39 0.03
C GLU A 39 -3.15 -9.14 0.08
N CYS A 40 -2.86 -8.13 -0.74
CA CYS A 40 -3.80 -7.07 -1.06
C CYS A 40 -5.04 -7.57 -1.82
N GLY A 41 -5.04 -8.80 -2.36
CA GLY A 41 -6.15 -9.33 -3.17
C GLY A 41 -6.12 -8.89 -4.63
N LEU A 42 -4.98 -8.39 -5.11
CA LEU A 42 -4.77 -8.11 -6.53
C LEU A 42 -4.50 -9.42 -7.28
N TYR A 43 -5.00 -9.53 -8.51
CA TYR A 43 -4.79 -10.76 -9.28
C TYR A 43 -3.36 -10.87 -9.81
N LYS A 44 -2.81 -12.08 -9.82
CA LYS A 44 -1.45 -12.36 -10.31
C LYS A 44 -1.18 -11.79 -11.70
N GLY A 45 -2.08 -11.98 -12.66
CA GLY A 45 -1.92 -11.43 -14.01
C GLY A 45 -1.86 -9.90 -14.05
N ARG A 46 -2.47 -9.22 -13.07
CA ARG A 46 -2.34 -7.76 -12.92
C ARG A 46 -0.97 -7.38 -12.40
N LEU A 47 -0.47 -8.10 -11.40
CA LEU A 47 0.88 -7.90 -10.86
C LEU A 47 1.95 -8.10 -11.96
N GLU A 48 1.84 -9.17 -12.75
CA GLU A 48 2.74 -9.43 -13.89
C GLU A 48 2.69 -8.30 -14.94
N THR A 49 1.49 -7.78 -15.23
CA THR A 49 1.31 -6.65 -16.15
C THR A 49 1.95 -5.38 -15.60
N LEU A 50 1.77 -5.09 -14.31
CA LEU A 50 2.35 -3.92 -13.66
C LEU A 50 3.88 -3.99 -13.62
N GLU A 51 4.43 -5.17 -13.37
CA GLU A 51 5.87 -5.41 -13.36
C GLU A 51 6.47 -5.19 -14.75
N THR A 52 5.82 -5.73 -15.78
CA THR A 52 6.22 -5.53 -17.18
C THR A 52 6.19 -4.06 -17.59
N ASN A 53 5.22 -3.29 -17.08
CA ASN A 53 5.10 -1.86 -17.36
C ASN A 53 6.15 -1.01 -16.61
N TYR A 54 6.63 -1.49 -15.45
CA TYR A 54 7.54 -0.76 -14.57
C TYR A 54 8.78 -1.58 -14.14
N PRO A 55 9.55 -2.17 -15.07
CA PRO A 55 10.59 -3.16 -14.76
C PRO A 55 11.82 -2.60 -14.02
N LYS A 56 11.91 -1.26 -13.86
CA LYS A 56 13.01 -0.57 -13.17
C LYS A 56 12.53 0.47 -12.16
N ASP A 57 11.22 0.53 -11.92
CA ASP A 57 10.60 1.54 -11.07
C ASP A 57 9.67 0.87 -10.06
N ALA A 58 10.30 0.16 -9.11
CA ALA A 58 9.61 -0.53 -8.03
C ALA A 58 8.73 0.43 -7.20
N SER A 59 9.14 1.70 -7.07
CA SER A 59 8.33 2.73 -6.42
C SER A 59 7.02 3.00 -7.15
N LYS A 60 7.05 3.07 -8.49
CA LYS A 60 5.84 3.27 -9.30
C LYS A 60 4.95 2.04 -9.34
N TYR A 61 5.54 0.84 -9.43
CA TYR A 61 4.82 -0.43 -9.27
C TYR A 61 4.05 -0.45 -7.95
N PHE A 62 4.73 -0.12 -6.85
CA PHE A 62 4.15 -0.13 -5.53
C PHE A 62 2.99 0.87 -5.36
N ARG A 63 3.19 2.12 -5.80
CA ARG A 63 2.14 3.15 -5.76
C ARG A 63 0.88 2.70 -6.50
N GLU A 64 1.05 2.04 -7.64
CA GLU A 64 -0.07 1.52 -8.43
C GLU A 64 -0.77 0.34 -7.72
N CYS A 65 -0.03 -0.58 -7.10
CA CYS A 65 -0.61 -1.64 -6.27
C CYS A 65 -1.45 -1.07 -5.11
N ILE A 66 -0.90 -0.10 -4.36
CA ILE A 66 -1.60 0.54 -3.25
C ILE A 66 -2.83 1.33 -3.73
N SER A 67 -2.70 2.07 -4.84
CA SER A 67 -3.82 2.80 -5.44
C SER A 67 -5.00 1.86 -5.76
N ARG A 68 -4.71 0.72 -6.38
CA ARG A 68 -5.72 -0.29 -6.73
C ARG A 68 -6.32 -0.98 -5.52
N TRP A 69 -5.49 -1.30 -4.53
CA TRP A 69 -5.94 -1.84 -3.25
C TRP A 69 -6.90 -0.87 -2.56
N LEU A 70 -6.56 0.41 -2.46
CA LEU A 70 -7.43 1.44 -1.86
C LEU A 70 -8.71 1.70 -2.66
N ARG A 71 -8.66 1.54 -3.99
CA ARG A 71 -9.83 1.56 -4.88
C ARG A 71 -10.69 0.28 -4.80
N ARG A 72 -10.26 -0.73 -4.03
CA ARG A 72 -10.93 -2.02 -3.86
C ARG A 72 -11.14 -2.77 -5.18
N GLU A 73 -10.15 -2.69 -6.06
CA GLU A 73 -10.14 -3.42 -7.33
C GLU A 73 -9.93 -4.94 -7.11
N ASP A 74 -10.10 -5.75 -8.15
CA ASP A 74 -9.89 -7.20 -8.13
C ASP A 74 -10.59 -7.88 -6.93
N GLY A 75 -9.88 -8.72 -6.17
CA GLY A 75 -10.37 -9.48 -5.02
C GLY A 75 -10.18 -8.79 -3.67
N VAL A 76 -9.90 -7.48 -3.63
CA VAL A 76 -9.60 -6.76 -2.38
C VAL A 76 -10.73 -6.93 -1.35
N LYS A 77 -11.99 -6.83 -1.78
CA LYS A 77 -13.14 -6.99 -0.89
C LYS A 77 -13.21 -8.36 -0.21
N GLU A 78 -12.68 -9.40 -0.85
CA GLU A 78 -12.63 -10.77 -0.31
C GLU A 78 -11.51 -10.92 0.72
N LYS A 79 -10.41 -10.16 0.58
CA LYS A 79 -9.28 -10.12 1.51
C LYS A 79 -9.48 -9.16 2.69
N GLY A 80 -10.46 -8.27 2.61
CA GLY A 80 -10.84 -7.32 3.65
C GLY A 80 -10.69 -5.86 3.24
N GLU A 81 -11.32 -4.99 4.01
CA GLU A 81 -11.34 -3.56 3.75
C GLU A 81 -9.93 -2.94 3.85
N PRO A 82 -9.57 -2.04 2.91
CA PRO A 82 -8.30 -1.33 2.98
C PRO A 82 -8.25 -0.43 4.21
N THR A 83 -7.49 -0.87 5.21
CA THR A 83 -7.22 -0.13 6.45
C THR A 83 -5.73 -0.17 6.71
N LEU A 84 -5.20 0.82 7.40
CA LEU A 84 -3.76 0.86 7.59
C LEU A 84 -3.25 -0.20 8.58
N GLN A 85 -4.13 -0.64 9.48
CA GLN A 85 -3.95 -1.86 10.26
C GLN A 85 -3.74 -3.07 9.34
N ARG A 86 -4.63 -3.25 8.36
CA ARG A 86 -4.49 -4.33 7.36
C ARG A 86 -3.23 -4.17 6.51
N LEU A 87 -2.84 -2.94 6.17
CA LEU A 87 -1.59 -2.68 5.45
C LEU A 87 -0.37 -3.14 6.27
N ALA A 88 -0.33 -2.81 7.57
CA ALA A 88 0.73 -3.25 8.47
C ALA A 88 0.78 -4.78 8.56
N ASP A 89 -0.37 -5.44 8.70
CA ASP A 89 -0.45 -6.90 8.76
C ASP A 89 0.09 -7.54 7.47
N ILE A 90 -0.31 -7.04 6.29
CA ILE A 90 0.18 -7.53 5.00
C ILE A 90 1.71 -7.35 4.89
N VAL A 91 2.23 -6.17 5.27
CA VAL A 91 3.68 -5.90 5.27
C VAL A 91 4.40 -6.87 6.21
N GLU A 92 3.86 -7.13 7.40
CA GLU A 92 4.43 -8.09 8.35
C GLU A 92 4.45 -9.52 7.78
N GLU A 93 3.39 -9.92 7.08
CA GLU A 93 3.29 -11.22 6.40
C GLU A 93 4.34 -11.38 5.28
N THR A 94 4.82 -10.29 4.67
CA THR A 94 5.96 -10.32 3.73
C THR A 94 7.33 -10.51 4.42
N GLY A 95 7.36 -10.49 5.75
CA GLY A 95 8.55 -10.65 6.58
C GLY A 95 9.21 -9.33 7.00
N ASP A 96 8.62 -8.18 6.67
CA ASP A 96 9.15 -6.86 7.03
C ASP A 96 8.49 -6.31 8.30
N LYS A 97 8.85 -6.92 9.43
CA LYS A 97 8.26 -6.59 10.74
C LYS A 97 8.54 -5.17 11.20
N PHE A 98 9.77 -4.69 10.99
CA PHE A 98 10.17 -3.34 11.36
C PHE A 98 9.24 -2.33 10.72
N THR A 99 8.96 -2.52 9.44
CA THR A 99 8.17 -1.52 8.74
C THR A 99 6.67 -1.66 8.96
N ALA A 100 6.19 -2.87 9.25
CA ALA A 100 4.85 -3.05 9.78
C ALA A 100 4.65 -2.29 11.10
N GLU A 101 5.64 -2.32 12.00
CA GLU A 101 5.61 -1.58 13.26
C GLU A 101 5.64 -0.06 13.03
N GLU A 102 6.49 0.45 12.13
CA GLU A 102 6.51 1.87 11.79
C GLU A 102 5.18 2.36 11.21
N ILE A 103 4.54 1.55 10.35
CA ILE A 103 3.19 1.82 9.86
C ILE A 103 2.22 1.92 11.05
N ARG A 104 2.22 0.96 11.98
CA ARG A 104 1.38 0.99 13.19
C ARG A 104 1.63 2.24 14.05
N ASN A 105 2.89 2.59 14.28
CA ASN A 105 3.31 3.73 15.12
C ASN A 105 2.88 5.08 14.53
N GLN A 106 2.82 5.21 13.20
CA GLN A 106 2.34 6.42 12.55
C GLN A 106 0.85 6.68 12.87
N PHE A 107 0.04 5.64 13.07
CA PHE A 107 -1.37 5.79 13.49
C PHE A 107 -1.53 6.36 14.88
N GLU A 108 -0.67 5.95 15.80
CA GLU A 108 -0.76 6.43 17.16
C GLU A 108 -0.46 7.93 17.18
N LYS A 109 0.53 8.41 16.42
CA LYS A 109 0.89 9.85 16.36
C LYS A 109 -0.20 10.72 15.73
N ASP A 110 -0.84 10.26 14.66
CA ASP A 110 -1.91 11.01 13.99
C ASP A 110 -3.19 11.11 14.87
N SER A 111 -3.34 10.26 15.89
CA SER A 111 -4.42 10.34 16.89
C SER A 111 -4.19 11.40 17.97
N TYR A 112 -2.97 11.93 18.13
CA TYR A 112 -2.61 12.89 19.19
C TYR A 112 -2.37 14.32 18.68
N GLU A 113 -2.29 14.56 17.37
CA GLU A 113 -2.17 15.92 16.80
C GLU A 113 -3.51 16.65 16.62
N GLY A 114 -4.55 16.20 17.35
CA GLY A 114 -5.87 16.84 17.42
C GLY A 114 -6.19 17.51 18.77
N GLN A 115 -5.20 17.81 19.61
CA GLN A 115 -5.36 18.55 20.88
C GLN A 115 -4.62 19.88 20.89
#